data_AF-A0A968C007-F1
#
_entry.id   AF-A0A968C007-F1
#
_cell.length_a   1.000
_cell.length_b   1.000
_cell.length_c   1.000
_cell.angle_alpha   90.00
_cell.angle_beta   90.00
_cell.angle_gamma   90.00
#
_symmetry.space_group_name_H-M   'P 1'
#
loop_
_entity.id
_entity.type
_entity.pdbx_description
1 polymer ?
#
loop_
_entity_poly.entity_id
_entity_poly.type
_entity_poly.pdbx_seq_one_letter_code
_entity_poly.pdbx_strand_id
1 'polypeptide(L)'
;MEGSALARAILSHLLERRITTLVATHYSELKAYAHTTPGVENASVEFDLESLSPTYRMQIGLPGRSNAFAIAERLGLSSYIVDLARALISPEELKTESLLAEIQQAHREATAARDEVLLSQRRMAEQERQLAARLAATEGERASILGEARAEARRELAAVREEIEVLRSEMSESDRQNQAALGEAWLAQAQARLTAQEELVRPAPPPLQPEDEVLAGQIQVGDTAWIRGLNTTGQVISLEGDTAEVQVGSFGVRVQTCELERRAPPEESPTESATVQVGLQPAPSVELDLRGQRVEEALPRVDKYLDDAFLAGM
;
A
#
# COMPACT_ATOMS: atom_id res chain seq x y z
N MET A 1 -51.00 -11.98 -11.18
CA MET A 1 -50.83 -11.24 -9.91
C MET A 1 -51.16 -12.07 -8.67
N GLU A 2 -52.32 -12.72 -8.55
CA GLU A 2 -52.68 -13.47 -7.34
C GLU A 2 -51.69 -14.59 -6.96
N GLY A 3 -51.19 -15.34 -7.95
CA GLY A 3 -50.23 -16.43 -7.71
C GLY A 3 -48.86 -15.97 -7.18
N SER A 4 -48.33 -14.86 -7.69
CA SER A 4 -47.05 -14.29 -7.24
C SER A 4 -47.18 -13.70 -5.83
N ALA A 5 -48.30 -13.04 -5.53
CA ALA A 5 -48.60 -12.53 -4.18
C ALA A 5 -48.75 -13.66 -3.15
N LEU A 6 -49.45 -14.74 -3.49
CA LEU A 6 -49.59 -15.91 -2.62
C LEU A 6 -48.24 -16.61 -2.38
N ALA A 7 -47.47 -16.82 -3.44
CA ALA A 7 -46.14 -17.42 -3.34
C ALA A 7 -45.21 -16.59 -2.43
N ARG A 8 -45.23 -15.26 -2.57
CA ARG A 8 -44.49 -14.35 -1.70
C ARG A 8 -44.96 -14.46 -0.24
N ALA A 9 -46.27 -14.52 0.02
CA ALA A 9 -46.79 -14.68 1.37
C ALA A 9 -46.34 -16.01 2.01
N ILE A 10 -46.36 -17.10 1.24
CA ILE A 10 -45.87 -18.41 1.68
C ILE A 10 -44.36 -18.34 1.99
N LEU A 11 -43.56 -17.76 1.10
CA LEU A 11 -42.12 -17.63 1.29
C LEU A 11 -41.77 -16.78 2.53
N SER A 12 -42.43 -15.64 2.71
CA SER A 12 -42.26 -14.82 3.91
C SER A 12 -42.58 -15.61 5.18
N HIS A 13 -43.66 -16.40 5.17
CA HIS A 13 -44.03 -17.23 6.32
C HIS A 13 -42.97 -18.31 6.65
N LEU A 14 -42.38 -18.93 5.63
CA LEU A 14 -41.30 -19.91 5.80
C LEU A 14 -40.01 -19.24 6.31
N LEU A 15 -39.70 -18.04 5.79
CA LEU A 15 -38.56 -17.24 6.20
C LEU A 15 -38.65 -16.80 7.67
N GLU A 16 -39.80 -16.31 8.11
CA GLU A 16 -40.06 -15.93 9.51
C GLU A 16 -39.82 -17.10 10.48
N ARG A 17 -40.16 -18.31 10.06
CA ARG A 17 -39.93 -19.55 10.82
C ARG A 17 -38.51 -20.09 10.68
N ARG A 18 -37.63 -19.43 9.93
CA ARG A 18 -36.26 -19.84 9.61
C ARG A 18 -36.17 -21.23 8.98
N ILE A 19 -37.13 -21.56 8.11
CA ILE A 19 -37.15 -22.82 7.37
C ILE A 19 -36.33 -22.66 6.09
N THR A 20 -35.27 -23.46 5.93
CA THR A 20 -34.50 -23.51 4.67
C THR A 20 -35.40 -23.99 3.53
N THR A 21 -35.58 -23.13 2.53
CA THR A 21 -36.51 -23.38 1.42
C THR A 21 -35.80 -23.14 0.09
N LEU A 22 -35.94 -24.09 -0.83
CA LEU A 22 -35.52 -23.92 -2.22
C LEU A 22 -36.76 -23.82 -3.11
N VAL A 23 -36.85 -22.77 -3.91
CA VAL A 23 -37.99 -22.54 -4.82
C VAL A 23 -37.48 -22.25 -6.22
N ALA A 24 -37.97 -23.03 -7.18
CA ALA A 24 -37.82 -22.73 -8.60
C ALA A 24 -39.07 -21.97 -9.07
N THR A 25 -38.88 -20.83 -9.72
CA THR A 25 -39.98 -19.98 -10.22
C THR A 25 -39.59 -19.29 -11.52
N HIS A 26 -40.60 -18.98 -12.32
CA HIS A 26 -40.48 -18.14 -13.51
C HIS A 26 -41.08 -16.74 -13.30
N TYR A 27 -41.60 -16.43 -12.11
CA TYR A 27 -42.21 -15.15 -11.79
C TYR A 27 -41.14 -14.09 -11.50
N SER A 28 -41.12 -13.01 -12.29
CA SER A 28 -40.14 -11.93 -12.16
C SER A 28 -40.31 -11.14 -10.85
N GLU A 29 -41.52 -11.06 -10.28
CA GLU A 29 -41.73 -10.34 -9.00
C GLU A 29 -41.09 -11.09 -7.82
N LEU A 30 -40.99 -12.42 -7.90
CA LEU A 30 -40.28 -13.23 -6.91
C LEU A 30 -38.76 -13.05 -7.01
N LYS A 31 -38.23 -12.87 -8.24
CA LYS A 31 -36.82 -12.49 -8.44
C LYS A 31 -36.51 -11.14 -7.79
N ALA A 32 -37.41 -10.17 -7.95
CA ALA A 32 -37.29 -8.84 -7.33
C ALA A 32 -37.42 -8.88 -5.79
N TYR A 33 -38.32 -9.72 -5.27
CA TYR A 33 -38.48 -9.95 -3.84
C TYR A 33 -37.19 -10.46 -3.18
N ALA A 34 -36.52 -11.43 -3.81
CA ALA A 34 -35.26 -11.99 -3.31
C ALA A 34 -34.11 -10.97 -3.27
N HIS A 35 -34.13 -9.93 -4.10
CA HIS A 35 -33.11 -8.87 -4.05
C HIS A 35 -33.37 -7.85 -2.93
N THR A 36 -34.64 -7.65 -2.54
CA THR A 36 -35.02 -6.61 -1.56
C THR A 36 -35.21 -7.15 -0.15
N THR A 37 -35.27 -8.48 0.01
CA THR A 37 -35.59 -9.13 1.29
C THR A 37 -34.36 -9.80 1.89
N PRO A 38 -33.87 -9.33 3.05
CA PRO A 38 -32.77 -9.99 3.76
C PRO A 38 -33.10 -11.45 4.10
N GLY A 39 -32.12 -12.34 3.94
CA GLY A 39 -32.30 -13.78 4.20
C GLY A 39 -32.94 -14.56 3.06
N VAL A 40 -33.22 -13.90 1.94
CA VAL A 40 -33.61 -14.53 0.67
C VAL A 40 -32.53 -14.21 -0.35
N GLU A 41 -32.11 -15.19 -1.14
CA GLU A 41 -31.14 -14.99 -2.21
C GLU A 41 -31.66 -15.56 -3.52
N ASN A 42 -31.38 -14.84 -4.61
CA ASN A 42 -31.62 -15.37 -5.95
C ASN A 42 -30.58 -16.44 -6.28
N ALA A 43 -30.98 -17.45 -7.04
CA ALA A 43 -30.06 -18.35 -7.68
C ALA A 43 -30.51 -18.61 -9.11
N SER A 44 -29.56 -18.73 -10.02
CA SER A 44 -29.82 -19.04 -11.43
C SER A 44 -28.90 -20.12 -11.93
N VAL A 45 -29.41 -20.92 -12.87
CA VAL A 45 -28.59 -21.88 -13.61
C VAL A 45 -28.17 -21.24 -14.92
N GLU A 46 -26.88 -21.33 -15.22
CA GLU A 46 -26.32 -20.78 -16.43
C GLU A 46 -26.72 -21.64 -17.66
N PHE A 47 -27.07 -20.94 -18.73
CA PHE A 47 -27.54 -21.51 -19.98
C PHE A 47 -26.75 -20.89 -21.13
N ASP A 48 -26.16 -21.73 -21.97
CA ASP A 48 -25.42 -21.29 -23.14
C ASP A 48 -26.38 -21.09 -24.32
N LEU A 49 -26.52 -19.83 -24.74
CA LEU A 49 -27.35 -19.45 -25.88
C LEU A 49 -26.78 -19.91 -27.21
N GLU A 50 -25.47 -20.17 -27.33
CA GLU A 50 -24.83 -20.65 -28.55
C GLU A 50 -25.07 -22.14 -28.77
N SER A 51 -24.79 -22.96 -27.79
CA SER A 51 -25.05 -24.41 -27.89
C SER A 51 -26.51 -24.79 -27.60
N LEU A 52 -27.34 -23.86 -27.10
CA LEU A 52 -28.68 -24.14 -26.57
C LEU A 52 -28.67 -25.21 -25.48
N SER A 53 -27.63 -25.25 -24.66
CA SER A 53 -27.44 -26.27 -23.63
C SER A 53 -27.28 -25.68 -22.23
N PRO A 54 -27.81 -26.34 -21.19
CA PRO A 54 -27.55 -25.95 -19.81
C PRO A 54 -26.08 -26.24 -19.46
N THR A 55 -25.40 -25.29 -18.83
CA THR A 55 -24.02 -25.53 -18.34
C THR A 55 -24.03 -26.24 -16.97
N TYR A 56 -25.21 -26.39 -16.36
CA TYR A 56 -25.44 -26.91 -15.01
C TYR A 56 -24.64 -26.19 -13.92
N ARG A 57 -24.20 -24.96 -14.19
CA ARG A 57 -23.52 -24.11 -13.21
C ARG A 57 -24.55 -23.21 -12.53
N MET A 58 -24.63 -23.31 -11.21
CA MET A 58 -25.49 -22.44 -10.40
C MET A 58 -24.72 -21.18 -9.98
N GLN A 59 -25.32 -20.02 -10.21
CA GLN A 59 -24.85 -18.72 -9.74
C GLN A 59 -25.80 -18.23 -8.64
N ILE A 60 -25.28 -18.12 -7.42
CA ILE A 60 -26.00 -17.60 -6.26
C ILE A 60 -25.86 -16.08 -6.22
N GLY A 61 -26.88 -15.39 -5.73
CA GLY A 61 -26.98 -13.93 -5.64
C GLY A 61 -27.51 -13.26 -6.90
N LEU A 62 -27.51 -13.94 -8.06
CA LEU A 62 -27.92 -13.38 -9.34
C LEU A 62 -29.20 -14.05 -9.87
N PRO A 63 -30.25 -13.27 -10.21
CA PRO A 63 -31.43 -13.83 -10.87
C PRO A 63 -31.08 -14.33 -12.27
N GLY A 64 -31.82 -15.29 -12.82
CA GLY A 64 -31.58 -15.81 -14.17
C GLY A 64 -32.19 -14.91 -15.26
N ARG A 65 -31.54 -14.85 -16.43
CA ARG A 65 -32.08 -14.15 -17.61
C ARG A 65 -33.25 -14.93 -18.22
N SER A 66 -34.32 -14.21 -18.56
CA SER A 66 -35.46 -14.77 -19.28
C SER A 66 -35.12 -14.92 -20.77
N ASN A 67 -34.57 -16.08 -21.14
CA ASN A 67 -34.06 -16.35 -22.50
C ASN A 67 -35.11 -16.91 -23.48
N ALA A 68 -36.39 -16.98 -23.09
CA ALA A 68 -37.42 -17.70 -23.84
C ALA A 68 -37.55 -17.28 -25.31
N PHE A 69 -37.51 -15.97 -25.60
CA PHE A 69 -37.59 -15.47 -26.98
C PHE A 69 -36.35 -15.79 -27.80
N ALA A 70 -35.15 -15.58 -27.25
CA ALA A 70 -33.90 -15.91 -27.94
C ALA A 70 -33.83 -17.42 -28.26
N ILE A 71 -34.32 -18.27 -27.36
CA ILE A 71 -34.42 -19.72 -27.58
C ILE A 71 -35.46 -20.00 -28.69
N ALA A 72 -36.64 -19.39 -28.63
CA ALA A 72 -37.70 -19.61 -29.62
C ALA A 72 -37.27 -19.23 -31.05
N GLU A 73 -36.62 -18.08 -31.22
CA GLU A 73 -36.04 -17.65 -32.51
C GLU A 73 -35.02 -18.66 -33.03
N ARG A 74 -34.11 -19.11 -32.15
CA ARG A 74 -33.05 -20.06 -32.51
C ARG A 74 -33.60 -21.45 -32.85
N LEU A 75 -34.75 -21.82 -32.29
CA LEU A 75 -35.51 -23.03 -32.65
C LEU A 75 -36.36 -22.88 -33.92
N GLY A 76 -36.33 -21.71 -34.57
CA GLY A 76 -36.97 -21.47 -35.87
C GLY A 76 -38.32 -20.76 -35.81
N LEU A 77 -38.72 -20.21 -34.66
CA LEU A 77 -39.91 -19.36 -34.59
C LEU A 77 -39.67 -18.06 -35.36
N SER A 78 -40.67 -17.63 -36.14
CA SER A 78 -40.58 -16.38 -36.90
C SER A 78 -40.37 -15.17 -35.98
N SER A 79 -39.40 -14.32 -36.32
CA SER A 79 -39.14 -13.06 -35.61
C SER A 79 -40.38 -12.18 -35.50
N TYR A 80 -41.23 -12.17 -36.52
CA TYR A 80 -42.51 -11.45 -36.50
C TYR A 80 -43.42 -11.88 -35.33
N ILE A 81 -43.50 -13.19 -35.04
CA ILE A 81 -44.31 -13.70 -33.92
C ILE A 81 -43.66 -13.32 -32.60
N VAL A 82 -42.33 -13.36 -32.52
CA VAL A 82 -41.57 -13.00 -31.32
C VAL A 82 -41.70 -11.51 -31.01
N ASP A 83 -41.67 -10.65 -32.02
CA ASP A 83 -41.87 -9.22 -31.88
C ASP A 83 -43.29 -8.88 -31.41
N LEU A 84 -44.30 -9.56 -31.97
CA LEU A 84 -45.68 -9.45 -31.48
C LEU A 84 -45.80 -9.89 -30.02
N ALA A 85 -45.19 -11.03 -29.65
CA ALA A 85 -45.20 -11.53 -28.29
C ALA A 85 -44.50 -10.57 -27.31
N ARG A 86 -43.40 -9.93 -27.74
CA ARG A 86 -42.67 -8.93 -26.95
C ARG A 86 -43.53 -7.69 -26.68
N ALA A 87 -44.36 -7.28 -27.64
CA ALA A 87 -45.29 -6.17 -27.48
C ALA A 87 -46.45 -6.45 -26.50
N LEU A 88 -46.72 -7.72 -26.18
CA LEU A 88 -47.75 -8.11 -25.21
C LEU A 88 -47.26 -8.11 -23.75
N ILE A 89 -45.96 -8.00 -23.52
CA ILE A 89 -45.38 -7.94 -22.16
C ILE A 89 -45.67 -6.57 -21.55
N SER A 90 -45.98 -6.55 -20.25
CA SER A 90 -46.23 -5.29 -19.57
C SER A 90 -44.97 -4.41 -19.51
N PRO A 91 -45.11 -3.06 -19.63
CA PRO A 91 -43.96 -2.16 -19.51
C PRO A 91 -43.22 -2.26 -18.17
N GLU A 92 -43.93 -2.63 -17.10
CA GLU A 92 -43.37 -2.80 -15.76
C GLU A 92 -42.47 -4.03 -15.68
N GLU A 93 -42.90 -5.19 -16.20
CA GLU A 93 -42.08 -6.41 -16.28
C GLU A 93 -40.82 -6.18 -17.12
N LEU A 94 -40.94 -5.48 -18.26
CA LEU A 94 -39.80 -5.10 -19.09
C LEU A 94 -38.79 -4.25 -18.33
N LYS A 95 -39.27 -3.28 -17.54
CA LYS A 95 -38.40 -2.42 -16.72
C LYS A 95 -37.69 -3.21 -15.63
N THR A 96 -38.39 -4.12 -14.95
CA THR A 96 -37.77 -4.99 -13.94
C THR A 96 -36.69 -5.88 -14.55
N GLU A 97 -36.97 -6.52 -15.69
CA GLU A 97 -35.97 -7.37 -16.38
C GLU A 97 -34.76 -6.55 -16.87
N SER A 98 -34.95 -5.32 -17.35
CA SER A 98 -33.84 -4.42 -17.73
C SER A 98 -32.95 -4.08 -16.54
N LEU A 99 -33.53 -3.67 -15.41
CA LEU A 99 -32.78 -3.35 -14.20
C LEU A 99 -32.00 -4.57 -13.67
N LEU A 100 -32.62 -5.75 -13.69
CA LEU A 100 -31.94 -6.99 -13.32
C LEU A 100 -30.77 -7.31 -14.26
N ALA A 101 -30.93 -7.05 -15.56
CA ALA A 101 -29.86 -7.24 -16.55
C ALA A 101 -28.69 -6.28 -16.34
N GLU A 102 -28.96 -5.02 -15.97
CA GLU A 102 -27.93 -4.03 -15.60
C GLU A 102 -27.16 -4.44 -14.34
N ILE A 103 -27.87 -4.88 -13.29
CA ILE A 103 -27.25 -5.38 -12.05
C ILE A 103 -26.33 -6.57 -12.34
N GLN A 104 -26.77 -7.52 -13.17
CA GLN A 104 -25.92 -8.64 -13.57
C GLN A 104 -24.66 -8.19 -14.31
N GLN A 105 -24.80 -7.24 -15.24
CA GLN A 105 -23.67 -6.74 -16.01
C GLN A 105 -22.66 -6.05 -15.11
N ALA A 106 -23.14 -5.13 -14.25
CA ALA A 106 -22.31 -4.46 -13.26
C ALA A 106 -21.62 -5.45 -12.31
N HIS A 107 -22.32 -6.50 -11.87
CA HIS A 107 -21.73 -7.53 -11.01
C HIS A 107 -20.62 -8.31 -11.74
N ARG A 108 -20.83 -8.68 -13.00
CA ARG A 108 -19.81 -9.38 -13.81
C ARG A 108 -18.58 -8.51 -14.02
N GLU A 109 -18.77 -7.25 -14.37
CA GLU A 109 -17.68 -6.28 -14.54
C GLU A 109 -16.93 -6.05 -13.23
N ALA A 110 -17.63 -5.87 -12.11
CA ALA A 110 -17.03 -5.72 -10.80
C ALA A 110 -16.23 -6.97 -10.37
N THR A 111 -16.75 -8.15 -10.66
CA THR A 111 -16.06 -9.42 -10.35
C THR A 111 -14.78 -9.54 -11.19
N ALA A 112 -14.88 -9.30 -12.50
CA ALA A 112 -13.73 -9.34 -13.41
C ALA A 112 -12.65 -8.32 -13.02
N ALA A 113 -13.04 -7.08 -12.71
CA ALA A 113 -12.13 -6.04 -12.26
C ALA A 113 -11.46 -6.41 -10.93
N ARG A 114 -12.21 -6.99 -9.98
CA ARG A 114 -11.66 -7.45 -8.70
C ARG A 114 -10.63 -8.56 -8.91
N ASP A 115 -10.93 -9.53 -9.77
CA ASP A 115 -10.02 -10.63 -10.06
C ASP A 115 -8.74 -10.14 -10.76
N GLU A 116 -8.85 -9.17 -11.65
CA GLU A 116 -7.70 -8.51 -12.29
C GLU A 116 -6.82 -7.78 -11.27
N VAL A 117 -7.42 -7.02 -10.35
CA VAL A 117 -6.71 -6.34 -9.27
C VAL A 117 -5.95 -7.34 -8.39
N LEU A 118 -6.60 -8.44 -8.00
CA LEU A 118 -5.96 -9.48 -7.19
C LEU A 118 -4.77 -10.14 -7.90
N LEU A 119 -4.90 -10.40 -9.21
CA LEU A 119 -3.79 -10.93 -10.01
C LEU A 119 -2.65 -9.92 -10.13
N SER A 120 -2.97 -8.65 -10.33
CA SER A 120 -1.99 -7.56 -10.41
C SER A 120 -1.22 -7.39 -9.10
N GLN A 121 -1.92 -7.38 -7.96
CA GLN A 121 -1.32 -7.33 -6.62
C GLN A 121 -0.36 -8.50 -6.37
N ARG A 122 -0.74 -9.72 -6.77
CA ARG A 122 0.17 -10.88 -6.64
C ARG A 122 1.43 -10.73 -7.48
N ARG A 123 1.31 -10.19 -8.71
CA ARG A 123 2.48 -9.94 -9.57
C ARG A 123 3.39 -8.87 -8.97
N MET A 124 2.82 -7.78 -8.46
CA MET A 124 3.58 -6.71 -7.80
C MET A 124 4.34 -7.23 -6.58
N ALA A 125 3.66 -7.98 -5.69
CA ALA A 125 4.30 -8.57 -4.52
C ALA A 125 5.46 -9.53 -4.87
N GLU A 126 5.31 -10.31 -5.95
CA GLU A 126 6.37 -11.18 -6.43
C GLU A 126 7.56 -10.38 -7.01
N GLN A 127 7.27 -9.32 -7.76
CA GLN A 127 8.30 -8.41 -8.28
C GLN A 127 9.07 -7.70 -7.15
N GLU A 128 8.37 -7.22 -6.12
CA GLU A 128 8.98 -6.60 -4.94
C GLU A 128 9.92 -7.58 -4.22
N ARG A 129 9.49 -8.84 -4.03
CA ARG A 129 10.35 -9.88 -3.45
C ARG A 129 11.60 -10.14 -4.28
N GLN A 130 11.44 -10.22 -5.61
CA GLN A 130 12.58 -10.43 -6.51
C GLN A 130 13.55 -9.24 -6.48
N LEU A 131 13.04 -8.01 -6.45
CA LEU A 131 13.85 -6.81 -6.33
C LEU A 131 14.57 -6.75 -4.99
N ALA A 132 13.88 -7.02 -3.88
CA ALA A 132 14.48 -7.07 -2.55
C ALA A 132 15.61 -8.12 -2.47
N ALA A 133 15.39 -9.32 -3.04
CA ALA A 133 16.41 -10.36 -3.09
C ALA A 133 17.63 -9.95 -3.93
N ARG A 134 17.41 -9.29 -5.08
CA ARG A 134 18.50 -8.76 -5.92
C ARG A 134 19.29 -7.66 -5.21
N LEU A 135 18.60 -6.75 -4.53
CA LEU A 135 19.23 -5.68 -3.75
C LEU A 135 20.08 -6.28 -2.62
N ALA A 136 19.53 -7.20 -1.83
CA ALA A 136 20.27 -7.89 -0.77
C ALA A 136 21.50 -8.66 -1.31
N ALA A 137 21.38 -9.32 -2.47
CA ALA A 137 22.51 -9.98 -3.12
C ALA A 137 23.60 -8.99 -3.55
N THR A 138 23.19 -7.86 -4.15
CA THR A 138 24.12 -6.81 -4.62
C THR A 138 24.81 -6.12 -3.45
N GLU A 139 24.07 -5.83 -2.38
CA GLU A 139 24.62 -5.26 -1.15
C GLU A 139 25.58 -6.23 -0.45
N GLY A 140 25.23 -7.53 -0.43
CA GLY A 140 26.12 -8.57 0.09
C GLY A 140 27.42 -8.71 -0.71
N GLU A 141 27.34 -8.70 -2.05
CA GLU A 141 28.52 -8.72 -2.92
C GLU A 141 29.38 -7.47 -2.73
N ARG A 142 28.77 -6.29 -2.69
CA ARG A 142 29.46 -5.02 -2.41
C ARG A 142 30.15 -5.05 -1.05
N ALA A 143 29.50 -5.60 -0.03
CA ALA A 143 30.07 -5.73 1.31
C ALA A 143 31.27 -6.69 1.33
N SER A 144 31.20 -7.82 0.59
CA SER A 144 32.32 -8.75 0.45
C SER A 144 33.52 -8.09 -0.21
N ILE A 145 33.31 -7.43 -1.36
CA ILE A 145 34.38 -6.76 -2.12
C ILE A 145 35.04 -5.66 -1.27
N LEU A 146 34.24 -4.83 -0.59
CA LEU A 146 34.77 -3.80 0.31
C LEU A 146 35.50 -4.41 1.52
N GLY A 147 35.01 -5.53 2.04
CA GLY A 147 35.65 -6.27 3.13
C GLY A 147 37.02 -6.82 2.73
N GLU A 148 37.09 -7.46 1.56
CA GLU A 148 38.33 -8.00 0.97
C GLU A 148 39.34 -6.88 0.67
N ALA A 149 38.90 -5.80 0.01
CA ALA A 149 39.76 -4.65 -0.29
C ALA A 149 40.32 -3.99 0.99
N ARG A 150 39.50 -3.87 2.04
CA ARG A 150 39.96 -3.36 3.35
C ARG A 150 40.94 -4.32 4.03
N ALA A 151 40.72 -5.63 3.93
CA ALA A 151 41.60 -6.64 4.50
C ALA A 151 42.96 -6.68 3.77
N GLU A 152 42.98 -6.49 2.45
CA GLU A 152 44.19 -6.30 1.65
C GLU A 152 44.94 -5.04 2.09
N ALA A 153 44.27 -3.88 2.11
CA ALA A 153 44.87 -2.62 2.51
C ALA A 153 45.46 -2.65 3.93
N ARG A 154 44.79 -3.35 4.88
CA ARG A 154 45.33 -3.55 6.23
C ARG A 154 46.60 -4.41 6.25
N ARG A 155 46.68 -5.44 5.41
CA ARG A 155 47.89 -6.28 5.30
C ARG A 155 49.07 -5.46 4.76
N GLU A 156 48.84 -4.67 3.72
CA GLU A 156 49.86 -3.77 3.15
C GLU A 156 50.33 -2.72 4.17
N LEU A 157 49.41 -2.03 4.87
CA LEU A 157 49.78 -1.05 5.89
C LEU A 157 50.54 -1.67 7.08
N ALA A 158 50.20 -2.90 7.46
CA ALA A 158 50.92 -3.64 8.49
C ALA A 158 52.35 -3.98 8.04
N ALA A 159 52.54 -4.42 6.79
CA ALA A 159 53.86 -4.69 6.22
C ALA A 159 54.73 -3.43 6.17
N VAL A 160 54.18 -2.31 5.69
CA VAL A 160 54.90 -1.01 5.67
C VAL A 160 55.27 -0.57 7.10
N ARG A 161 54.41 -0.81 8.09
CA ARG A 161 54.73 -0.54 9.50
C ARG A 161 55.90 -1.36 10.01
N GLU A 162 55.92 -2.65 9.69
CA GLU A 162 57.02 -3.53 10.08
C GLU A 162 58.33 -3.10 9.42
N GLU A 163 58.30 -2.74 8.13
CA GLU A 163 59.47 -2.18 7.42
C GLU A 163 59.98 -0.87 8.07
N ILE A 164 59.09 0.04 8.45
CA ILE A 164 59.47 1.28 9.13
C ILE A 164 60.11 0.99 10.50
N GLU A 165 59.58 0.04 11.29
CA GLU A 165 60.17 -0.32 12.58
C GLU A 165 61.53 -1.04 12.42
N VAL A 166 61.69 -1.88 11.38
CA VAL A 166 63.00 -2.47 11.06
C VAL A 166 64.01 -1.38 10.69
N LEU A 167 63.66 -0.49 9.75
CA LEU A 167 64.52 0.64 9.36
C LEU A 167 64.87 1.55 10.55
N ARG A 168 63.90 1.77 11.47
CA ARG A 168 64.12 2.51 12.71
C ARG A 168 65.15 1.81 13.60
N SER A 169 65.04 0.49 13.77
CA SER A 169 65.98 -0.28 14.58
C SER A 169 67.39 -0.28 14.01
N GLU A 170 67.54 -0.43 12.68
CA GLU A 170 68.84 -0.38 11.98
C GLU A 170 69.50 1.01 12.07
N MET A 171 68.71 2.08 11.93
CA MET A 171 69.21 3.45 12.04
C MET A 171 69.57 3.80 13.49
N SER A 172 68.80 3.31 14.47
CA SER A 172 69.12 3.46 15.90
C SER A 172 70.43 2.76 16.30
N GLU A 173 70.79 1.65 15.66
CA GLU A 173 72.07 0.97 15.92
C GLU A 173 73.26 1.67 15.24
N SER A 174 73.05 2.27 14.06
CA SER A 174 74.10 2.97 13.30
C SER A 174 74.36 4.43 13.74
N ASP A 175 73.35 5.16 14.23
CA ASP A 175 73.42 6.61 14.51
C ASP A 175 73.55 6.98 16.01
N ARG A 176 74.53 6.40 16.71
CA ARG A 176 74.81 6.80 18.11
C ARG A 176 75.48 8.18 18.24
N GLN A 177 75.84 8.84 17.13
CA GLN A 177 76.55 10.11 17.13
C GLN A 177 76.06 11.04 16.00
N ASN A 178 75.11 11.94 16.32
CA ASN A 178 74.81 13.23 15.64
C ASN A 178 73.78 13.35 14.48
N GLN A 179 72.98 12.34 14.08
CA GLN A 179 71.86 12.55 13.12
C GLN A 179 70.43 12.23 13.63
N ALA A 180 70.28 11.79 14.89
CA ALA A 180 69.02 11.26 15.43
C ALA A 180 67.80 12.22 15.37
N ALA A 181 67.98 13.53 15.60
CA ALA A 181 66.85 14.45 15.77
C ALA A 181 66.06 14.77 14.48
N LEU A 182 66.72 14.78 13.31
CA LEU A 182 66.05 15.01 12.02
C LEU A 182 65.39 13.71 11.50
N GLY A 183 66.00 12.56 11.78
CA GLY A 183 65.43 11.24 11.45
C GLY A 183 64.17 10.92 12.27
N GLU A 184 64.18 11.18 13.58
CA GLU A 184 63.01 10.96 14.45
C GLU A 184 61.80 11.81 14.04
N ALA A 185 62.00 13.08 13.68
CA ALA A 185 60.91 13.94 13.23
C ALA A 185 60.29 13.46 11.91
N TRP A 186 61.12 12.99 10.97
CA TRP A 186 60.65 12.41 9.71
C TRP A 186 59.90 11.08 9.93
N LEU A 187 60.39 10.22 10.83
CA LEU A 187 59.77 8.96 11.23
C LEU A 187 58.42 9.18 11.92
N ALA A 188 58.33 10.14 12.85
CA ALA A 188 57.08 10.50 13.52
C ALA A 188 56.03 11.01 12.51
N GLN A 189 56.47 11.77 11.51
CA GLN A 189 55.60 12.24 10.44
C GLN A 189 55.14 11.11 9.51
N ALA A 190 56.01 10.13 9.24
CA ALA A 190 55.66 8.92 8.48
C ALA A 190 54.64 8.06 9.24
N GLN A 191 54.84 7.82 10.54
CA GLN A 191 53.90 7.12 11.40
C GLN A 191 52.54 7.81 11.45
N ALA A 192 52.51 9.15 11.64
CA ALA A 192 51.26 9.91 11.65
C ALA A 192 50.49 9.79 10.32
N ARG A 193 51.19 9.80 9.17
CA ARG A 193 50.57 9.58 7.85
C ARG A 193 50.00 8.17 7.70
N LEU A 194 50.68 7.17 8.28
CA LEU A 194 50.23 5.78 8.27
C LEU A 194 48.98 5.57 9.10
N THR A 195 48.93 6.14 10.31
CA THR A 195 47.74 6.08 11.18
C THR A 195 46.55 6.77 10.52
N ALA A 196 46.77 7.90 9.85
CA ALA A 196 45.72 8.58 9.08
C ALA A 196 45.20 7.75 7.89
N GLN A 197 46.07 7.00 7.20
CA GLN A 197 45.65 6.08 6.15
C GLN A 197 44.89 4.85 6.71
N GLU A 198 45.29 4.32 7.85
CA GLU A 198 44.56 3.22 8.51
C GLU A 198 43.14 3.62 8.94
N GLU A 199 42.96 4.87 9.35
CA GLU A 199 41.66 5.39 9.79
C GLU A 199 40.65 5.45 8.63
N LEU A 200 41.12 5.74 7.40
CA LEU A 200 40.31 5.68 6.17
C LEU A 200 39.90 4.25 5.78
N VAL A 201 40.67 3.24 6.21
CA VAL A 201 40.44 1.82 5.88
C VAL A 201 39.59 1.12 6.96
N ARG A 202 39.36 1.75 8.12
CA ARG A 202 38.48 1.17 9.14
C ARG A 202 37.07 0.96 8.57
N PRO A 203 36.43 -0.20 8.83
CA PRO A 203 35.02 -0.35 8.51
C PRO A 203 34.26 0.73 9.29
N ALA A 204 33.34 1.40 8.59
CA ALA A 204 32.35 2.20 9.28
C ALA A 204 31.67 1.28 10.31
N PRO A 205 31.45 1.75 11.55
CA PRO A 205 30.67 0.99 12.51
C PRO A 205 29.36 0.58 11.83
N PRO A 206 28.86 -0.65 12.07
CA PRO A 206 27.54 -1.01 11.58
C PRO A 206 26.58 0.10 11.97
N PRO A 207 25.69 0.55 11.07
CA PRO A 207 24.68 1.53 11.45
C PRO A 207 24.05 1.00 12.73
N LEU A 208 24.11 1.80 13.80
CA LEU A 208 23.36 1.52 15.02
C LEU A 208 21.92 1.35 14.54
N GLN A 209 21.46 0.10 14.46
CA GLN A 209 20.03 -0.12 14.56
C GLN A 209 19.70 0.55 15.89
N PRO A 210 18.80 1.55 15.94
CA PRO A 210 18.32 2.00 17.22
C PRO A 210 17.90 0.71 17.93
N GLU A 211 18.61 0.36 18.99
CA GLU A 211 18.11 -0.65 19.91
C GLU A 211 16.84 0.00 20.43
N ASP A 212 15.73 -0.33 19.78
CA ASP A 212 14.38 0.11 20.14
C ASP A 212 14.15 -0.49 21.53
N GLU A 213 14.61 0.19 22.57
CA GLU A 213 14.39 -0.19 23.96
C GLU A 213 12.88 -0.15 24.19
N VAL A 214 12.24 -1.30 24.04
CA VAL A 214 10.85 -1.52 24.42
C VAL A 214 10.80 -1.40 25.95
N LEU A 215 10.36 -0.26 26.45
CA LEU A 215 10.16 -0.03 27.88
C LEU A 215 8.99 -0.89 28.35
N ALA A 216 9.30 -2.00 29.02
CA ALA A 216 8.29 -2.83 29.65
C ALA A 216 7.55 -2.05 30.76
N GLY A 217 6.29 -1.69 30.51
CA GLY A 217 5.44 -1.01 31.48
C GLY A 217 4.05 -0.69 30.91
N GLN A 218 3.06 -0.52 31.78
CA GLN A 218 1.72 -0.08 31.39
C GLN A 218 1.80 1.36 30.83
N ILE A 219 1.12 1.59 29.70
CA ILE A 219 1.08 2.88 29.02
C ILE A 219 0.29 3.87 29.87
N GLN A 220 0.87 5.05 30.11
CA GLN A 220 0.21 6.13 30.81
C GLN A 220 -0.13 7.28 29.86
N VAL A 221 -1.13 8.07 30.23
CA VAL A 221 -1.51 9.28 29.50
C VAL A 221 -0.32 10.25 29.50
N GLY A 222 0.12 10.64 28.30
CA GLY A 222 1.29 11.50 28.07
C GLY A 222 2.52 10.80 27.50
N ASP A 223 2.58 9.46 27.51
CA ASP A 223 3.70 8.69 26.95
C ASP A 223 3.71 8.71 25.41
N THR A 224 4.92 8.62 24.82
CA THR A 224 5.11 8.35 23.39
C THR A 224 4.99 6.85 23.14
N ALA A 225 3.94 6.46 22.42
CA ALA A 225 3.67 5.06 22.10
C ALA A 225 3.78 4.82 20.59
N TRP A 226 4.39 3.71 20.22
CA TRP A 226 4.41 3.20 18.85
C TRP A 226 3.13 2.43 18.56
N ILE A 227 2.45 2.79 17.47
CA ILE A 227 1.26 2.10 17.00
C ILE A 227 1.70 1.02 15.99
N ARG A 228 1.57 -0.26 16.34
CA ARG A 228 1.96 -1.39 15.47
C ARG A 228 1.24 -1.37 14.12
N GLY A 229 -0.06 -1.08 14.12
CA GLY A 229 -0.89 -1.08 12.90
C GLY A 229 -0.58 0.05 11.91
N LEU A 230 -0.04 1.17 12.40
CA LEU A 230 0.28 2.35 11.58
C LEU A 230 1.79 2.58 11.43
N ASN A 231 2.62 1.74 12.06
CA ASN A 231 4.08 1.82 12.06
C ASN A 231 4.59 3.25 12.32
N THR A 232 3.95 3.95 13.26
CA THR A 232 4.19 5.37 13.56
C THR A 232 4.14 5.61 15.08
N THR A 233 4.96 6.54 15.59
CA THR A 233 4.91 7.04 16.98
C THR A 233 3.84 8.11 17.14
N GLY A 234 3.10 8.08 18.26
CA GLY A 234 2.22 9.17 18.67
C GLY A 234 2.13 9.32 20.19
N GLN A 235 1.62 10.45 20.65
CA GLN A 235 1.47 10.74 22.07
C GLN A 235 0.07 10.31 22.56
N VAL A 236 -0.01 9.59 23.67
CA VAL A 236 -1.28 9.13 24.23
C VAL A 236 -1.98 10.28 24.94
N ILE A 237 -3.09 10.79 24.38
CA ILE A 237 -3.88 11.90 24.98
C ILE A 237 -4.84 11.36 26.04
N SER A 238 -5.47 10.23 25.78
CA SER A 238 -6.49 9.65 26.66
C SER A 238 -6.45 8.13 26.62
N LEU A 239 -6.76 7.51 27.77
CA LEU A 239 -6.82 6.06 27.91
C LEU A 239 -8.15 5.70 28.57
N GLU A 240 -9.05 5.12 27.78
CA GLU A 240 -10.39 4.68 28.17
C GLU A 240 -10.43 3.15 28.13
N GLY A 241 -10.07 2.51 29.25
CA GLY A 241 -10.12 1.06 29.40
C GLY A 241 -9.20 0.33 28.41
N ASP A 242 -9.79 -0.26 27.37
CA ASP A 242 -9.07 -1.02 26.33
C ASP A 242 -8.81 -0.22 25.04
N THR A 243 -9.28 1.03 24.99
CA THR A 243 -9.06 1.95 23.86
C THR A 243 -8.26 3.16 24.30
N ALA A 244 -7.27 3.55 23.50
CA ALA A 244 -6.47 4.74 23.70
C ALA A 244 -6.60 5.68 22.49
N GLU A 245 -6.64 6.98 22.76
CA GLU A 245 -6.58 8.01 21.74
C GLU A 245 -5.16 8.54 21.65
N VAL A 246 -4.53 8.29 20.51
CA VAL A 246 -3.12 8.61 20.27
C VAL A 246 -3.03 9.66 19.18
N GLN A 247 -2.35 10.76 19.51
CA GLN A 247 -2.07 11.83 18.56
C GLN A 247 -0.82 11.53 17.76
N VAL A 248 -0.99 11.39 16.46
CA VAL A 248 0.09 11.21 15.49
C VAL A 248 0.17 12.50 14.67
N GLY A 249 1.14 13.37 15.00
CA GLY A 249 1.25 14.69 14.39
C GLY A 249 0.03 15.57 14.67
N SER A 250 -0.70 15.97 13.63
CA SER A 250 -1.93 16.78 13.71
C SER A 250 -3.23 15.95 13.78
N PHE A 251 -3.16 14.62 13.72
CA PHE A 251 -4.34 13.75 13.68
C PHE A 251 -4.46 12.91 14.95
N GLY A 252 -5.68 12.80 15.48
CA GLY A 252 -6.02 11.89 16.58
C GLY A 252 -6.52 10.55 16.04
N VAL A 253 -5.90 9.45 16.49
CA VAL A 253 -6.26 8.08 16.08
C VAL A 253 -6.67 7.27 17.30
N ARG A 254 -7.81 6.58 17.22
CA ARG A 254 -8.29 5.67 18.27
C ARG A 254 -7.78 4.26 17.99
N VAL A 255 -6.96 3.73 18.89
CA VAL A 255 -6.31 2.41 18.75
C VAL A 255 -6.49 1.59 20.02
N GLN A 256 -6.48 0.27 19.89
CA GLN A 256 -6.59 -0.61 21.05
C GLN A 256 -5.28 -0.61 21.84
N THR A 257 -5.36 -0.73 23.17
CA THR A 257 -4.17 -0.68 24.04
C THR A 257 -3.16 -1.80 23.75
N CYS A 258 -3.62 -2.92 23.18
CA CYS A 258 -2.79 -4.05 22.77
C CYS A 258 -1.92 -3.78 21.53
N GLU A 259 -2.24 -2.75 20.74
CA GLU A 259 -1.50 -2.36 19.54
C GLU A 259 -0.44 -1.28 19.82
N LEU A 260 -0.33 -0.85 21.08
CA LEU A 260 0.57 0.19 21.51
C LEU A 260 1.79 -0.39 22.23
N GLU A 261 2.97 0.06 21.83
CA GLU A 261 4.23 -0.23 22.51
C GLU A 261 4.83 1.06 23.05
N ARG A 262 5.11 1.09 24.36
CA ARG A 262 5.79 2.22 24.99
C ARG A 262 7.24 2.26 24.50
N ARG A 263 7.63 3.37 23.88
CA ARG A 263 9.00 3.61 23.44
C ARG A 263 9.60 4.78 24.22
N ALA A 264 10.90 4.73 24.45
CA ALA A 264 11.61 5.90 24.97
C ALA A 264 11.46 7.03 23.95
N PRO A 265 11.33 8.30 24.39
CA PRO A 265 11.49 9.42 23.46
C PRO A 265 12.86 9.26 22.80
N PRO A 266 12.97 9.38 21.47
CA PRO A 266 14.25 9.30 20.81
C PRO A 266 15.17 10.36 21.43
N GLU A 267 16.34 9.95 21.94
CA GLU A 267 17.42 10.90 22.16
C GLU A 267 17.77 11.48 20.79
N GLU A 268 17.32 12.71 20.55
CA GLU A 268 17.67 13.47 19.36
C GLU A 268 19.18 13.73 19.39
N SER A 269 19.96 12.80 18.82
CA SER A 269 21.25 13.17 18.25
C SER A 269 20.96 14.23 17.18
N PRO A 270 21.61 15.41 17.21
CA PRO A 270 21.36 16.48 16.27
C PRO A 270 21.77 15.99 14.89
N THR A 271 20.80 15.48 14.15
CA THR A 271 20.94 15.32 12.71
C THR A 271 20.88 16.74 12.18
N GLU A 272 21.95 17.20 11.54
CA GLU A 272 21.93 18.46 10.80
C GLU A 272 20.86 18.34 9.72
N SER A 273 19.62 18.68 10.09
CA SER A 273 18.58 19.06 9.16
C SER A 273 19.15 20.25 8.42
N ALA A 274 19.56 20.03 7.17
CA ALA A 274 19.80 21.13 6.27
C ALA A 274 18.48 21.92 6.22
N THR A 275 18.42 23.00 6.99
CA THR A 275 17.31 23.94 6.99
C THR A 275 17.34 24.60 5.63
N VAL A 276 16.69 23.99 4.65
CA VAL A 276 16.27 24.70 3.45
C VAL A 276 15.27 25.71 3.99
N GLN A 277 15.74 26.94 4.22
CA GLN A 277 14.87 28.09 4.40
C GLN A 277 14.11 28.26 3.09
N VAL A 278 13.02 27.51 2.93
CA VAL A 278 11.97 27.85 1.98
C VAL A 278 11.42 29.15 2.54
N GLY A 279 11.84 30.27 1.95
CA GLY A 279 11.30 31.58 2.30
C GLY A 279 9.79 31.50 2.15
N LEU A 280 9.07 31.55 3.28
CA LEU A 280 7.62 31.61 3.31
C LEU A 280 7.24 32.86 2.51
N GLN A 281 6.79 32.67 1.26
CA GLN A 281 6.28 33.80 0.50
C GLN A 281 4.99 34.27 1.19
N PRO A 282 4.76 35.59 1.30
CA PRO A 282 3.54 36.10 1.88
C PRO A 282 2.34 35.55 1.10
N ALA A 283 1.29 35.15 1.83
CA ALA A 283 0.09 34.58 1.23
C ALA A 283 -0.45 35.49 0.10
N PRO A 284 -0.80 34.92 -1.07
CA PRO A 284 -1.28 35.72 -2.18
C PRO A 284 -2.64 36.37 -1.88
N SER A 285 -2.96 37.46 -2.58
CA SER A 285 -4.25 38.16 -2.45
C SER A 285 -5.40 37.29 -2.95
N VAL A 286 -6.57 37.31 -2.27
CA VAL A 286 -7.76 36.49 -2.59
C VAL A 286 -8.27 36.61 -4.05
N GLU A 287 -7.89 37.67 -4.78
CA GLU A 287 -8.29 37.91 -6.16
C GLU A 287 -7.07 37.93 -7.11
N LEU A 288 -7.21 37.25 -8.26
CA LEU A 288 -6.25 37.24 -9.37
C LEU A 288 -6.89 37.83 -10.64
N ASP A 289 -6.45 39.02 -11.07
CA ASP A 289 -6.96 39.64 -12.31
C ASP A 289 -6.12 39.20 -13.53
N LEU A 290 -6.80 38.60 -14.51
CA LEU A 290 -6.22 38.07 -15.75
C LEU A 290 -6.74 38.79 -17.00
N ARG A 291 -7.52 39.88 -16.85
CA ARG A 291 -8.11 40.58 -18.00
C ARG A 291 -7.03 41.25 -18.85
N GLY A 292 -7.14 41.08 -20.17
CA GLY A 292 -6.22 41.66 -21.16
C GLY A 292 -5.00 40.81 -21.48
N GLN A 293 -4.82 39.64 -20.84
CA GLN A 293 -3.72 38.71 -21.12
C GLN A 293 -4.11 37.67 -22.16
N ARG A 294 -3.12 37.19 -22.93
CA ARG A 294 -3.31 36.03 -23.82
C ARG A 294 -3.32 34.75 -22.98
N VAL A 295 -3.98 33.71 -23.49
CA VAL A 295 -4.13 32.42 -22.79
C VAL A 295 -2.79 31.84 -22.35
N GLU A 296 -1.77 31.95 -23.21
CA GLU A 296 -0.41 31.45 -22.96
C GLU A 296 0.29 32.15 -21.78
N GLU A 297 -0.10 33.39 -21.46
CA GLU A 297 0.44 34.17 -20.35
C GLU A 297 -0.36 33.98 -19.06
N ALA A 298 -1.66 33.69 -19.18
CA ALA A 298 -2.56 33.55 -18.06
C ALA A 298 -2.40 32.20 -17.33
N LEU A 299 -2.19 31.10 -18.06
CA LEU A 299 -2.09 29.75 -17.47
C LEU A 299 -0.96 29.62 -16.42
N PRO A 300 0.29 30.03 -16.70
CA PRO A 300 1.37 29.90 -15.71
C PRO A 300 1.14 30.74 -14.45
N ARG A 301 0.40 31.85 -14.56
CA ARG A 301 0.08 32.72 -13.41
C ARG A 301 -1.01 32.14 -12.54
N VAL A 302 -1.97 31.42 -13.13
CA VAL A 302 -2.99 30.69 -12.39
C VAL A 302 -2.36 29.53 -11.63
N ASP A 303 -1.51 28.73 -12.29
CA ASP A 303 -0.84 27.60 -11.65
C ASP A 303 0.00 28.07 -10.46
N LYS A 304 0.82 29.11 -10.67
CA LYS A 304 1.62 29.70 -9.60
C LYS A 304 0.77 30.22 -8.43
N TYR A 305 -0.35 30.87 -8.74
CA TYR A 305 -1.26 31.38 -7.70
C TYR A 305 -1.89 30.25 -6.88
N LEU A 306 -2.26 29.14 -7.53
CA LEU A 306 -2.81 27.97 -6.85
C LEU A 306 -1.75 27.28 -5.98
N ASP A 307 -0.52 27.15 -6.48
CA ASP A 307 0.60 26.61 -5.71
C ASP A 307 0.89 27.46 -4.46
N ASP A 308 0.94 28.79 -4.63
CA ASP A 308 1.18 29.74 -3.54
C ASP A 308 0.01 29.74 -2.52
N ALA A 309 -1.24 29.61 -2.98
CA ALA A 309 -2.41 29.50 -2.11
C ALA A 309 -2.44 28.18 -1.32
N PHE A 310 -2.10 27.07 -1.98
CA PHE A 310 -2.00 25.75 -1.36
C PHE A 310 -0.90 25.72 -0.29
N LEU A 311 0.27 26.30 -0.59
CA LEU A 311 1.38 26.43 0.36
C LEU A 311 1.03 27.35 1.55
N ALA A 312 0.19 28.35 1.33
CA ALA A 312 -0.31 29.25 2.38
C ALA A 312 -1.50 28.68 3.18
N GLY A 313 -2.04 27.52 2.79
CA GLY A 313 -3.15 26.85 3.48
C GLY A 313 -4.52 27.51 3.27
N MET A 314 -4.74 28.19 2.14
CA MET A 314 -6.05 28.73 1.72
C MET A 314 -6.87 27.71 0.93
#